data_AF-A0A848M2T9-F1
#
_entry.id   AF-A0A848M2T9-F1
#
_cell.length_a   1.000
_cell.length_b   1.000
_cell.length_c   1.000
_cell.angle_alpha   90.00
_cell.angle_beta   90.00
_cell.angle_gamma   90.00
#
_symmetry.space_group_name_H-M   'P 1'
#
loop_
_entity.id
_entity.type
_entity.pdbx_description
1 polymer ?
#
loop_
_entity_poly.entity_id
_entity_poly.type
_entity_poly.pdbx_seq_one_letter_code
_entity_poly.pdbx_strand_id
1 'polypeptide(L)'
;LHFRAPNPNIDWEHSPFYVNAEAKEWAPQGKPRRAGVSSFGIGGTNAHAILEEAPRRAPSGPSRPWQLVVLSAKSETALDEATRRLASHLPAHPEQDFADVAHTLQVGRKAFAWRRAVVCQDGEDAADVLAELDLERVHTGQAKDGGRPVVFLFPGGGAQHLRMGQELYEQEPTFREAFDACAALFSRRGGPSLKEALYPVTGQGEDAGAPLPRPSVGLPALFTVEYALAKLWESWGIKPEAMLGHSMGEYVAACLAGVFSVEDALALVAERGRLFEQLTPGAMVSVALPEDEVRPLLGARLSLAAVNGPSQCVVAGDVAAVDALSADLAAKGVEHRRVHIDVAAHSHLIDPILPAFSAFVGRLKLSAPTLPFVSGLTGTWITAEEATSPGYWARHLRQAVRYGQGVRTLLEDPSRVLLEVGPGRTLGSLARALVERGSPTLVLASMRAPREPGSDLRFALNTLGRLWVAGVAVDW
;
A
#
# COMPACT_ATOMS: atom_id res chain seq x y z
N LEU A 1 39.01 13.17 40.18
CA LEU A 1 39.36 11.95 40.96
C LEU A 1 40.85 11.98 41.27
N HIS A 2 41.29 11.35 42.38
CA HIS A 2 42.71 11.28 42.81
C HIS A 2 43.46 12.62 42.95
N PHE A 3 42.75 13.72 43.08
CA PHE A 3 43.30 15.05 43.34
C PHE A 3 42.90 15.46 44.76
N ARG A 4 43.89 15.64 45.64
CA ARG A 4 43.66 16.09 47.04
C ARG A 4 44.36 17.41 47.34
N ALA A 5 45.56 17.59 46.83
CA ALA A 5 46.32 18.83 46.93
C ALA A 5 47.11 19.07 45.62
N PRO A 6 47.29 20.33 45.20
CA PRO A 6 48.09 20.68 44.03
C PRO A 6 49.57 20.28 44.19
N ASN A 7 50.24 20.00 43.07
CA ASN A 7 51.70 19.79 43.08
C ASN A 7 52.41 21.09 43.47
N PRO A 8 53.24 21.12 44.53
CA PRO A 8 53.90 22.34 45.01
C PRO A 8 54.94 22.91 44.03
N ASN A 9 55.37 22.13 43.03
CA ASN A 9 56.32 22.57 42.00
C ASN A 9 55.65 23.39 40.87
N ILE A 10 54.33 23.57 40.91
CA ILE A 10 53.58 24.38 39.95
C ILE A 10 53.04 25.59 40.70
N ASP A 11 53.29 26.79 40.16
CA ASP A 11 52.77 28.04 40.71
C ASP A 11 51.28 28.20 40.35
N TRP A 12 50.41 27.54 41.12
CA TRP A 12 48.97 27.59 40.91
C TRP A 12 48.36 28.94 41.28
N GLU A 13 48.96 29.67 42.23
CA GLU A 13 48.43 30.94 42.72
C GLU A 13 48.46 32.03 41.64
N HIS A 14 49.51 32.04 40.81
CA HIS A 14 49.65 33.01 39.72
C HIS A 14 49.29 32.44 38.33
N SER A 15 48.74 31.22 38.27
CA SER A 15 48.37 30.56 37.03
C SER A 15 46.88 30.74 36.70
N PRO A 16 46.50 30.86 35.41
CA PRO A 16 45.09 30.84 35.01
C PRO A 16 44.46 29.44 35.10
N PHE A 17 45.26 28.41 35.41
CA PHE A 17 44.84 27.01 35.44
C PHE A 17 44.44 26.57 36.85
N TYR A 18 43.42 25.72 36.92
CA TYR A 18 43.01 25.03 38.14
C TYR A 18 42.62 23.59 37.82
N VAL A 19 42.55 22.73 38.84
CA VAL A 19 42.09 21.34 38.68
C VAL A 19 40.63 21.24 39.08
N ASN A 20 39.79 20.71 38.19
CA ASN A 20 38.38 20.48 38.47
C ASN A 20 38.20 19.23 39.35
N ALA A 21 37.93 19.43 40.65
CA ALA A 21 37.84 18.34 41.63
C ALA A 21 36.42 17.73 41.77
N GLU A 22 35.40 18.45 41.31
CA GLU A 22 33.98 18.09 41.43
C GLU A 22 33.25 18.32 40.09
N ALA A 23 32.05 17.75 39.91
CA ALA A 23 31.26 18.01 38.73
C ALA A 23 30.77 19.46 38.74
N LYS A 24 31.08 20.23 37.70
CA LYS A 24 30.66 21.62 37.55
C LYS A 24 29.88 21.81 36.26
N GLU A 25 28.84 22.63 36.34
CA GLU A 25 28.13 23.07 35.16
C GLU A 25 29.07 23.88 34.26
N TRP A 26 29.10 23.52 32.97
CA TRP A 26 29.86 24.25 31.97
C TRP A 26 28.90 25.02 31.08
N ALA A 27 28.50 26.20 31.56
CA ALA A 27 27.59 27.10 30.84
C ALA A 27 28.33 27.85 29.71
N PRO A 28 27.75 27.98 28.52
CA PRO A 28 28.34 28.78 27.43
C PRO A 28 28.27 30.27 27.77
N GLN A 29 29.42 30.94 27.81
CA GLN A 29 29.52 32.37 28.13
C GLN A 29 29.43 33.25 26.89
N GLY A 30 28.33 33.13 26.13
CA GLY A 30 28.12 33.86 24.86
C GLY A 30 29.04 33.44 23.71
N LYS A 31 29.83 32.38 23.90
CA LYS A 31 30.71 31.76 22.90
C LYS A 31 30.60 30.23 22.99
N PRO A 32 30.90 29.51 21.90
CA PRO A 32 30.97 28.06 21.93
C PRO A 32 31.94 27.57 23.00
N ARG A 33 31.54 26.53 23.73
CA ARG A 33 32.42 25.83 24.67
C ARG A 33 33.58 25.20 23.89
N ARG A 34 34.80 25.38 24.40
CA ARG A 34 36.03 24.86 23.79
C ARG A 34 36.90 24.15 24.80
N ALA A 35 37.48 23.03 24.39
CA ALA A 35 38.42 22.25 25.20
C ALA A 35 39.71 21.98 24.42
N GLY A 36 40.82 21.90 25.14
CA GLY A 36 42.07 21.34 24.61
C GLY A 36 42.29 19.93 25.13
N VAL A 37 42.73 19.02 24.27
CA VAL A 37 43.14 17.66 24.63
C VAL A 37 44.59 17.47 24.22
N SER A 38 45.47 17.22 25.18
CA SER A 38 46.90 16.99 24.92
C SER A 38 47.29 15.54 25.21
N SER A 39 48.19 14.98 24.40
CA SER A 39 48.82 13.68 24.64
C SER A 39 50.31 13.78 24.32
N PHE A 40 51.14 13.35 25.27
CA PHE A 40 52.60 13.46 25.18
C PHE A 40 53.22 12.07 25.33
N GLY A 41 53.71 11.52 24.21
CA GLY A 41 54.30 10.19 24.17
C GLY A 41 55.75 10.19 24.69
N ILE A 42 56.15 9.11 25.36
CA ILE A 42 57.52 8.96 25.88
C ILE A 42 58.62 9.08 24.81
N GLY A 43 58.29 8.75 23.55
CA GLY A 43 59.18 8.91 22.40
C GLY A 43 59.31 10.35 21.87
N GLY A 44 58.70 11.34 22.54
CA GLY A 44 58.80 12.77 22.19
C GLY A 44 57.76 13.27 21.17
N THR A 45 56.85 12.41 20.69
CA THR A 45 55.74 12.84 19.84
C THR A 45 54.63 13.43 20.70
N ASN A 46 54.27 14.68 20.40
CA ASN A 46 53.24 15.43 21.10
C ASN A 46 52.05 15.68 20.16
N ALA A 47 50.84 15.48 20.65
CA ALA A 47 49.61 15.79 19.94
C ALA A 47 48.73 16.73 20.79
N HIS A 48 48.10 17.69 20.14
CA HIS A 48 47.12 18.58 20.76
C HIS A 48 45.92 18.76 19.84
N ALA A 49 44.72 18.59 20.39
CA ALA A 49 43.46 18.79 19.69
C ALA A 49 42.65 19.88 20.38
N ILE A 50 42.07 20.78 19.59
CA ILE A 50 41.11 21.78 20.07
C ILE A 50 39.73 21.31 19.64
N LEU A 51 38.84 21.16 20.63
CA LEU A 51 37.46 20.78 20.45
C LEU A 51 36.57 21.99 20.66
N GLU A 52 35.48 22.05 19.91
CA GLU A 52 34.41 23.01 20.08
C GLU A 52 33.08 22.25 20.17
N GLU A 53 32.13 22.74 20.96
CA GLU A 53 30.80 22.15 21.00
C GLU A 53 30.11 22.17 19.63
N ALA A 54 29.28 21.16 19.38
CA ALA A 54 28.54 21.10 18.13
C ALA A 54 27.55 22.28 18.00
N PRO A 55 27.28 22.78 16.78
CA PRO A 55 26.21 23.73 16.54
C PRO A 55 24.86 23.20 17.06
N ARG A 56 24.00 24.11 17.53
CA ARG A 56 22.65 23.73 17.96
C ARG A 56 21.87 23.16 16.78
N ARG A 57 21.24 22.01 17.00
CA ARG A 57 20.33 21.41 16.02
C ARG A 57 19.01 22.18 16.04
N ALA A 58 18.53 22.58 14.86
CA ALA A 58 17.18 23.10 14.74
C ALA A 58 16.16 21.98 15.03
N PRO A 59 14.96 22.32 15.55
CA PRO A 59 13.89 21.35 15.68
C PRO A 59 13.47 20.82 14.31
N SER A 60 13.00 19.57 14.27
CA SER A 60 12.36 18.96 13.12
C SER A 60 11.03 19.66 12.79
N GLY A 61 10.58 19.52 11.53
CA GLY A 61 9.29 20.04 11.08
C GLY A 61 8.12 19.14 11.47
N PRO A 62 6.88 19.50 11.09
CA PRO A 62 5.71 18.66 11.32
C PRO A 62 5.88 17.25 10.71
N SER A 63 5.35 16.26 11.41
CA SER A 63 5.40 14.85 11.01
C SER A 63 3.99 14.25 10.87
N ARG A 64 3.92 12.99 10.43
CA ARG A 64 2.66 12.22 10.35
C ARG A 64 2.02 12.05 11.75
N PRO A 65 0.70 11.86 11.85
CA PRO A 65 0.06 11.51 13.12
C PRO A 65 0.35 10.06 13.57
N TRP A 66 0.91 9.23 12.69
CA TRP A 66 1.29 7.84 12.96
C TRP A 66 2.74 7.61 12.53
N GLN A 67 3.53 6.97 13.38
CA GLN A 67 4.92 6.64 13.11
C GLN A 67 5.12 5.13 13.03
N LEU A 68 5.83 4.68 11.99
CA LEU A 68 6.26 3.29 11.85
C LEU A 68 7.59 3.10 12.59
N VAL A 69 7.53 2.46 13.75
CA VAL A 69 8.71 2.10 14.54
C VAL A 69 9.22 0.74 14.06
N VAL A 70 10.51 0.68 13.73
CA VAL A 70 11.18 -0.54 13.28
C VAL A 70 12.35 -0.90 14.19
N LEU A 71 12.50 -2.19 14.47
CA LEU A 71 13.61 -2.75 15.24
C LEU A 71 14.18 -3.95 14.49
N SER A 72 15.50 -4.10 14.49
CA SER A 72 16.11 -5.32 13.97
C SER A 72 17.34 -5.74 14.74
N ALA A 73 17.62 -7.05 14.75
CA ALA A 73 18.79 -7.63 15.38
C ALA A 73 19.28 -8.88 14.63
N LYS A 74 20.47 -9.37 15.02
CA LYS A 74 21.07 -10.57 14.43
C LYS A 74 20.44 -11.87 14.94
N SER A 75 19.78 -11.85 16.09
CA SER A 75 19.07 -12.97 16.70
C SER A 75 17.73 -12.51 17.27
N GLU A 76 16.80 -13.44 17.43
CA GLU A 76 15.51 -13.22 18.10
C GLU A 76 15.68 -12.66 19.52
N THR A 77 16.59 -13.26 20.30
CA THR A 77 16.89 -12.81 21.67
C THR A 77 17.39 -11.37 21.77
N ALA A 78 18.23 -10.95 20.82
CA ALA A 78 18.74 -9.59 20.75
C ALA A 78 17.65 -8.60 20.28
N LEU A 79 16.70 -9.05 19.46
CA LEU A 79 15.55 -8.25 19.06
C LEU A 79 14.64 -7.99 20.27
N ASP A 80 14.38 -9.01 21.08
CA ASP A 80 13.58 -8.86 22.30
C ASP A 80 14.25 -7.95 23.33
N GLU A 81 15.56 -8.05 23.47
CA GLU A 81 16.31 -7.12 24.32
C GLU A 81 16.25 -5.68 23.80
N ALA A 82 16.41 -5.48 22.48
CA ALA A 82 16.27 -4.16 21.87
C ALA A 82 14.87 -3.59 22.06
N THR A 83 13.83 -4.42 21.96
CA THR A 83 12.43 -4.03 22.22
C THR A 83 12.21 -3.60 23.66
N ARG A 84 12.64 -4.38 24.65
CA ARG A 84 12.52 -3.98 26.06
C ARG A 84 13.27 -2.69 26.35
N ARG A 85 14.48 -2.52 25.79
CA ARG A 85 15.26 -1.29 25.94
C ARG A 85 14.54 -0.08 25.35
N LEU A 86 13.94 -0.21 24.15
CA LEU A 86 13.19 0.89 23.55
C LEU A 86 11.93 1.21 24.37
N ALA A 87 11.19 0.19 24.80
CA ALA A 87 9.99 0.36 25.64
C ALA A 87 10.29 1.09 26.96
N SER A 88 11.45 0.84 27.59
CA SER A 88 11.87 1.58 28.79
C SER A 88 12.47 2.96 28.49
N HIS A 89 13.10 3.14 27.32
CA HIS A 89 13.76 4.38 26.92
C HIS A 89 12.75 5.50 26.65
N LEU A 90 11.67 5.20 25.91
CA LEU A 90 10.67 6.19 25.51
C LEU A 90 10.07 6.98 26.70
N PRO A 91 9.56 6.36 27.77
CA PRO A 91 9.03 7.10 28.93
C PRO A 91 10.13 7.75 29.78
N ALA A 92 11.39 7.27 29.72
CA ALA A 92 12.51 7.89 30.41
C ALA A 92 13.04 9.15 29.72
N HIS A 93 12.68 9.35 28.45
CA HIS A 93 13.11 10.45 27.60
C HIS A 93 11.95 11.15 26.86
N PRO A 94 10.92 11.65 27.58
CA PRO A 94 9.74 12.27 26.98
C PRO A 94 10.05 13.58 26.24
N GLU A 95 11.24 14.15 26.42
CA GLU A 95 11.71 15.32 25.70
C GLU A 95 12.07 15.04 24.23
N GLN A 96 12.20 13.78 23.84
CA GLN A 96 12.56 13.38 22.48
C GLN A 96 11.32 13.38 21.58
N ASP A 97 11.43 14.01 20.41
CA ASP A 97 10.38 13.93 19.40
C ASP A 97 10.25 12.49 18.89
N PHE A 98 9.05 11.91 19.00
CA PHE A 98 8.81 10.52 18.65
C PHE A 98 8.99 10.23 17.15
N ALA A 99 8.68 11.18 16.28
CA ALA A 99 8.91 11.03 14.85
C ALA A 99 10.42 10.99 14.54
N ASP A 100 11.23 11.79 15.25
CA ASP A 100 12.70 11.72 15.13
C ASP A 100 13.27 10.39 15.64
N VAL A 101 12.66 9.80 16.68
CA VAL A 101 13.00 8.45 17.14
C VAL A 101 12.70 7.42 16.05
N ALA A 102 11.48 7.43 15.49
CA ALA A 102 11.09 6.52 14.41
C ALA A 102 11.99 6.67 13.17
N HIS A 103 12.22 7.90 12.71
CA HIS A 103 13.13 8.19 11.60
C HIS A 103 14.56 7.69 11.89
N THR A 104 15.08 7.91 13.10
CA THR A 104 16.42 7.41 13.49
C THR A 104 16.50 5.88 13.45
N LEU A 105 15.42 5.18 13.80
CA LEU A 105 15.37 3.72 13.72
C LEU A 105 15.29 3.21 12.27
N GLN A 106 14.69 3.98 11.37
CA GLN A 106 14.54 3.68 9.95
C GLN A 106 15.85 3.90 9.16
N VAL A 107 16.46 5.09 9.28
CA VAL A 107 17.63 5.49 8.46
C VAL A 107 18.95 5.50 9.23
N GLY A 108 18.90 5.65 10.55
CA GLY A 108 20.08 5.78 11.42
C GLY A 108 20.57 4.46 12.01
N ARG A 109 19.97 3.32 11.65
CA ARG A 109 20.34 1.98 12.13
C ARG A 109 20.48 1.02 10.97
N LYS A 110 21.42 0.08 11.11
CA LYS A 110 21.58 -1.02 10.15
C LYS A 110 20.43 -2.01 10.32
N ALA A 111 19.76 -2.34 9.24
CA ALA A 111 18.76 -3.40 9.21
C ALA A 111 19.43 -4.80 9.29
N PHE A 112 18.90 -5.66 10.16
CA PHE A 112 19.29 -7.06 10.30
C PHE A 112 18.13 -8.01 9.93
N ALA A 113 18.38 -9.33 10.01
CA ALA A 113 17.44 -10.37 9.58
C ALA A 113 16.22 -10.49 10.50
N TRP A 114 16.40 -10.49 11.82
CA TRP A 114 15.27 -10.50 12.76
C TRP A 114 14.71 -9.10 12.86
N ARG A 115 13.43 -8.93 12.51
CA ARG A 115 12.77 -7.64 12.35
C ARG A 115 11.47 -7.59 13.13
N ARG A 116 11.18 -6.42 13.70
CA ARG A 116 9.93 -6.09 14.37
C ARG A 116 9.46 -4.71 13.91
N ALA A 117 8.17 -4.60 13.61
CA ALA A 117 7.54 -3.35 13.20
C ALA A 117 6.24 -3.12 13.97
N VAL A 118 5.99 -1.87 14.34
CA VAL A 118 4.75 -1.43 14.99
C VAL A 118 4.45 0.01 14.56
N VAL A 119 3.16 0.35 14.45
CA VAL A 119 2.70 1.72 14.17
C VAL A 119 2.02 2.32 15.40
N CYS A 120 2.51 3.47 15.84
CA CYS A 120 2.11 4.16 17.07
C CYS A 120 1.91 5.66 16.83
N GLN A 121 1.12 6.32 17.67
CA GLN A 121 0.90 7.78 17.60
C GLN A 121 2.03 8.55 18.28
N ASP A 122 2.49 8.05 19.42
CA ASP A 122 3.46 8.71 20.27
C ASP A 122 4.34 7.68 21.02
N GLY A 123 5.25 8.20 21.84
CA GLY A 123 6.19 7.39 22.63
C GLY A 123 5.53 6.60 23.75
N GLU A 124 4.38 7.03 24.27
CA GLU A 124 3.64 6.33 25.33
C GLU A 124 2.95 5.09 24.75
N ASP A 125 2.19 5.26 23.67
CA ASP A 125 1.56 4.16 22.93
C ASP A 125 2.60 3.15 22.42
N ALA A 126 3.76 3.62 21.97
CA ALA A 126 4.85 2.73 21.57
C ALA A 126 5.49 1.99 22.75
N ALA A 127 5.65 2.61 23.91
CA ALA A 127 6.20 1.96 25.09
C ALA A 127 5.30 0.82 25.56
N ASP A 128 4.00 1.07 25.67
CA ASP A 128 3.02 0.10 26.14
C ASP A 128 2.95 -1.12 25.20
N VAL A 129 2.78 -0.87 23.90
CA VAL A 129 2.64 -1.94 22.89
C VAL A 129 3.91 -2.79 22.79
N LEU A 130 5.09 -2.17 22.91
CA LEU A 130 6.36 -2.90 22.87
C LEU A 130 6.65 -3.64 24.18
N ALA A 131 6.18 -3.15 25.32
CA ALA A 131 6.32 -3.84 26.61
C ALA A 131 5.44 -5.10 26.68
N GLU A 132 4.20 -5.00 26.19
CA GLU A 132 3.24 -6.12 26.19
C GLU A 132 3.41 -7.08 25.00
N LEU A 133 4.11 -6.65 23.94
CA LEU A 133 4.21 -7.37 22.67
C LEU A 133 2.84 -7.75 22.11
N ASP A 134 1.92 -6.78 22.02
CA ASP A 134 0.58 -6.98 21.46
C ASP A 134 0.66 -7.59 20.05
N LEU A 135 0.29 -8.87 19.92
CA LEU A 135 0.43 -9.66 18.70
C LEU A 135 -0.48 -9.17 17.56
N GLU A 136 -1.50 -8.36 17.85
CA GLU A 136 -2.36 -7.77 16.82
C GLU A 136 -1.70 -6.55 16.17
N ARG A 137 -0.85 -5.83 16.93
CA ARG A 137 -0.19 -4.59 16.50
C ARG A 137 1.27 -4.77 16.14
N VAL A 138 1.96 -5.73 16.75
CA VAL A 138 3.39 -5.96 16.61
C VAL A 138 3.63 -7.07 15.60
N HIS A 139 4.31 -6.74 14.51
CA HIS A 139 4.70 -7.70 13.49
C HIS A 139 6.16 -8.08 13.68
N THR A 140 6.43 -9.35 13.97
CA THR A 140 7.78 -9.90 14.12
C THR A 140 8.02 -10.97 13.06
N GLY A 141 9.22 -11.00 12.50
CA GLY A 141 9.60 -12.01 11.52
C GLY A 141 11.08 -12.00 11.20
N GLN A 142 11.50 -12.99 10.42
CA GLN A 142 12.87 -13.10 9.93
C GLN A 142 12.88 -12.82 8.43
N ALA A 143 13.51 -11.71 8.04
CA ALA A 143 13.82 -11.43 6.65
C ALA A 143 14.84 -12.45 6.14
N LYS A 144 14.52 -13.10 5.02
CA LYS A 144 15.44 -14.00 4.31
C LYS A 144 16.27 -13.20 3.31
N ASP A 145 17.46 -13.69 3.00
CA ASP A 145 18.34 -13.09 2.00
C ASP A 145 17.71 -13.13 0.60
N GLY A 146 17.99 -12.12 -0.23
CA GLY A 146 17.50 -12.04 -1.61
C GLY A 146 16.31 -11.11 -1.84
N GLY A 147 15.73 -10.54 -0.78
CA GLY A 147 14.53 -9.70 -0.88
C GLY A 147 13.29 -10.50 -1.27
N ARG A 148 12.16 -9.81 -1.46
CA ARG A 148 10.93 -10.45 -1.95
C ARG A 148 10.30 -9.61 -3.06
N PRO A 149 10.02 -10.21 -4.22
CA PRO A 149 9.35 -9.50 -5.31
C PRO A 149 7.91 -9.16 -4.90
N VAL A 150 7.50 -7.92 -5.14
CA VAL A 150 6.14 -7.45 -4.83
C VAL A 150 5.31 -7.44 -6.10
N VAL A 151 4.08 -7.93 -6.00
CA VAL A 151 3.10 -7.95 -7.09
C VAL A 151 1.92 -7.09 -6.70
N PHE A 152 1.54 -6.14 -7.55
CA PHE A 152 0.36 -5.31 -7.28
C PHE A 152 -0.90 -5.96 -7.85
N LEU A 153 -1.92 -6.06 -7.00
CA LEU A 153 -3.26 -6.53 -7.35
C LEU A 153 -4.21 -5.34 -7.38
N PHE A 154 -4.84 -5.07 -8.51
CA PHE A 154 -5.74 -3.92 -8.69
C PHE A 154 -7.21 -4.37 -8.71
N PRO A 155 -8.04 -3.91 -7.75
CA PRO A 155 -9.44 -4.32 -7.69
C PRO A 155 -10.28 -3.86 -8.90
N GLY A 156 -11.46 -4.46 -9.01
CA GLY A 156 -12.38 -4.21 -10.13
C GLY A 156 -13.49 -3.23 -9.78
N GLY A 157 -14.32 -2.92 -10.79
CA GLY A 157 -15.54 -2.14 -10.58
C GLY A 157 -16.43 -2.79 -9.53
N GLY A 158 -16.98 -1.96 -8.64
CA GLY A 158 -17.70 -2.36 -7.44
C GLY A 158 -16.91 -2.16 -6.15
N ALA A 159 -15.58 -1.96 -6.23
CA ALA A 159 -14.75 -1.62 -5.08
C ALA A 159 -14.80 -0.13 -4.71
N GLN A 160 -15.23 0.73 -5.63
CA GLN A 160 -15.31 2.17 -5.38
C GLN A 160 -16.39 2.53 -4.36
N HIS A 161 -16.02 3.38 -3.41
CA HIS A 161 -16.94 3.89 -2.41
C HIS A 161 -16.59 5.31 -2.01
N LEU A 162 -17.57 6.04 -1.47
CA LEU A 162 -17.37 7.37 -0.91
C LEU A 162 -16.30 7.33 0.18
N ARG A 163 -15.49 8.39 0.22
CA ARG A 163 -14.38 8.60 1.17
C ARG A 163 -13.22 7.61 1.08
N MET A 164 -13.15 6.77 0.05
CA MET A 164 -11.98 5.91 -0.14
C MET A 164 -10.71 6.77 -0.31
N GLY A 165 -9.70 6.52 0.51
CA GLY A 165 -8.39 7.17 0.42
C GLY A 165 -8.39 8.63 0.85
N GLN A 166 -9.47 9.12 1.49
CA GLN A 166 -9.58 10.52 1.89
C GLN A 166 -8.44 10.92 2.85
N GLU A 167 -8.17 10.11 3.86
CA GLU A 167 -7.09 10.41 4.82
C GLU A 167 -5.72 10.39 4.13
N LEU A 168 -5.50 9.47 3.18
CA LEU A 168 -4.24 9.45 2.40
C LEU A 168 -4.11 10.69 1.52
N TYR A 169 -5.19 11.18 0.92
CA TYR A 169 -5.21 12.45 0.18
C TYR A 169 -4.85 13.65 1.08
N GLU A 170 -5.32 13.65 2.32
CA GLU A 170 -5.06 14.71 3.28
C GLU A 170 -3.61 14.66 3.81
N GLN A 171 -3.11 13.46 4.13
CA GLN A 171 -1.87 13.27 4.88
C GLN A 171 -0.63 12.97 4.01
N GLU A 172 -0.78 12.36 2.82
CA GLU A 172 0.35 11.93 1.98
C GLU A 172 0.48 12.78 0.71
N PRO A 173 1.51 13.65 0.61
CA PRO A 173 1.70 14.52 -0.55
C PRO A 173 1.77 13.79 -1.89
N THR A 174 2.50 12.66 -1.97
CA THR A 174 2.62 11.88 -3.22
C THR A 174 1.28 11.33 -3.69
N PHE A 175 0.45 10.85 -2.77
CA PHE A 175 -0.90 10.39 -3.10
C PHE A 175 -1.73 11.55 -3.64
N ARG A 176 -1.72 12.69 -2.95
CA ARG A 176 -2.47 13.89 -3.33
C ARG A 176 -2.06 14.41 -4.71
N GLU A 177 -0.76 14.50 -4.98
CA GLU A 177 -0.23 14.96 -6.27
C GLU A 177 -0.67 14.05 -7.42
N ALA A 178 -0.57 12.72 -7.25
CA ALA A 178 -1.02 11.76 -8.24
C ALA A 178 -2.54 11.81 -8.44
N PHE A 179 -3.30 11.93 -7.36
CA PHE A 179 -4.76 12.09 -7.39
C PHE A 179 -5.16 13.36 -8.16
N ASP A 180 -4.59 14.51 -7.79
CA ASP A 180 -4.92 15.82 -8.38
C ASP A 180 -4.54 15.87 -9.87
N ALA A 181 -3.44 15.22 -10.26
CA ALA A 181 -3.06 15.09 -11.67
C ALA A 181 -4.11 14.30 -12.48
N CYS A 182 -4.58 13.16 -11.96
CA CYS A 182 -5.65 12.37 -12.57
C CYS A 182 -6.99 13.11 -12.60
N ALA A 183 -7.36 13.78 -11.50
CA ALA A 183 -8.58 14.58 -11.42
C ALA A 183 -8.56 15.74 -12.42
N ALA A 184 -7.43 16.42 -12.59
CA ALA A 184 -7.28 17.49 -13.58
C ALA A 184 -7.41 16.96 -15.02
N LEU A 185 -6.84 15.79 -15.32
CA LEU A 185 -7.00 15.12 -16.61
C LEU A 185 -8.46 14.80 -16.91
N PHE A 186 -9.17 14.23 -15.94
CA PHE A 186 -10.59 13.91 -16.08
C PHE A 186 -11.47 15.16 -16.29
N SER A 187 -11.23 16.22 -15.51
CA SER A 187 -11.94 17.49 -15.63
C SER A 187 -11.71 18.17 -17.00
N ARG A 188 -10.49 18.13 -17.54
CA ARG A 188 -10.21 18.68 -18.89
C ARG A 188 -11.03 18.02 -20.00
N ARG A 189 -11.51 16.79 -19.77
CA ARG A 189 -12.35 16.04 -20.71
C ARG A 189 -13.85 16.27 -20.49
N GLY A 190 -14.22 17.19 -19.60
CA GLY A 190 -15.61 17.50 -19.27
C GLY A 190 -16.22 16.59 -18.20
N GLY A 191 -15.41 15.77 -17.52
CA GLY A 191 -15.86 15.02 -16.36
C GLY A 191 -16.12 15.94 -15.14
N PRO A 192 -17.01 15.55 -14.20
CA PRO A 192 -17.18 16.29 -12.96
C PRO A 192 -15.94 16.21 -12.06
N SER A 193 -15.87 17.07 -11.05
CA SER A 193 -14.80 17.01 -10.05
C SER A 193 -14.80 15.66 -9.32
N LEU A 194 -13.75 14.84 -9.53
CA LEU A 194 -13.59 13.57 -8.82
C LEU A 194 -13.45 13.78 -7.31
N LYS A 195 -12.81 14.88 -6.89
CA LYS A 195 -12.64 15.23 -5.48
C LYS A 195 -13.98 15.49 -4.82
N GLU A 196 -14.84 16.30 -5.43
CA GLU A 196 -16.18 16.58 -4.88
C GLU A 196 -17.07 15.35 -4.90
N ALA A 197 -16.92 14.49 -5.91
CA ALA A 197 -17.67 13.24 -6.01
C ALA A 197 -17.25 12.20 -4.95
N LEU A 198 -15.96 12.13 -4.61
CA LEU A 198 -15.44 11.18 -3.62
C LEU A 198 -15.51 11.68 -2.18
N TYR A 199 -15.31 12.99 -1.99
CA TYR A 199 -15.18 13.65 -0.69
C TYR A 199 -16.24 14.75 -0.54
N PRO A 200 -17.54 14.40 -0.51
CA PRO A 200 -18.60 15.37 -0.36
C PRO A 200 -18.52 16.08 0.99
N VAL A 201 -18.74 17.41 0.96
CA VAL A 201 -18.70 18.29 2.14
C VAL A 201 -19.88 18.02 3.08
N THR A 202 -21.04 17.64 2.53
CA THR A 202 -22.24 17.27 3.28
C THR A 202 -22.27 15.76 3.55
N GLY A 203 -22.72 15.34 4.74
CA GLY A 203 -22.78 13.91 5.12
C GLY A 203 -21.53 13.38 5.81
N GLN A 204 -20.82 14.22 6.58
CA GLN A 204 -19.58 13.83 7.28
C GLN A 204 -19.77 12.50 8.06
N GLY A 205 -19.06 11.45 7.63
CA GLY A 205 -18.98 10.15 8.30
C GLY A 205 -20.11 9.15 7.99
N GLU A 206 -21.36 9.60 7.82
CA GLU A 206 -22.52 8.70 7.64
C GLU A 206 -22.56 8.01 6.26
N ASP A 207 -21.97 8.64 5.24
CA ASP A 207 -21.91 8.13 3.86
C ASP A 207 -20.64 7.32 3.56
N ALA A 208 -19.74 7.20 4.54
CA ALA A 208 -18.48 6.48 4.37
C ALA A 208 -18.74 5.03 3.92
N GLY A 209 -18.09 4.62 2.83
CA GLY A 209 -18.28 3.27 2.29
C GLY A 209 -19.59 3.06 1.51
N ALA A 210 -20.39 4.10 1.25
CA ALA A 210 -21.49 4.01 0.31
C ALA A 210 -20.98 3.94 -1.15
N PRO A 211 -21.63 3.19 -2.04
CA PRO A 211 -21.20 3.06 -3.44
C PRO A 211 -21.36 4.38 -4.19
N LEU A 212 -20.47 4.64 -5.17
CA LEU A 212 -20.69 5.75 -6.11
C LEU A 212 -21.77 5.36 -7.14
N PRO A 213 -22.79 6.21 -7.37
CA PRO A 213 -24.00 5.81 -8.10
C PRO A 213 -23.84 5.75 -9.63
N ARG A 214 -22.81 6.40 -10.20
CA ARG A 214 -22.64 6.51 -11.67
C ARG A 214 -21.35 5.86 -12.14
N PRO A 215 -21.40 4.86 -13.06
CA PRO A 215 -20.19 4.24 -13.61
C PRO A 215 -19.25 5.24 -14.29
N SER A 216 -19.77 6.27 -14.96
CA SER A 216 -18.96 7.32 -15.61
C SER A 216 -18.10 8.15 -14.66
N VAL A 217 -18.41 8.13 -13.35
CA VAL A 217 -17.64 8.81 -12.30
C VAL A 217 -16.91 7.80 -11.41
N GLY A 218 -17.58 6.70 -11.06
CA GLY A 218 -17.07 5.67 -10.17
C GLY A 218 -15.85 4.94 -10.72
N LEU A 219 -15.81 4.62 -12.03
CA LEU A 219 -14.66 3.93 -12.62
C LEU A 219 -13.42 4.84 -12.72
N PRO A 220 -13.51 6.10 -13.21
CA PRO A 220 -12.39 7.03 -13.14
C PRO A 220 -11.92 7.34 -11.72
N ALA A 221 -12.84 7.43 -10.76
CA ALA A 221 -12.51 7.61 -9.34
C ALA A 221 -11.70 6.42 -8.80
N LEU A 222 -12.12 5.19 -9.11
CA LEU A 222 -11.40 3.98 -8.71
C LEU A 222 -10.01 3.91 -9.32
N PHE A 223 -9.90 4.12 -10.64
CA PHE A 223 -8.63 4.21 -11.34
C PHE A 223 -7.70 5.23 -10.69
N THR A 224 -8.23 6.42 -10.36
CA THR A 224 -7.45 7.52 -9.78
C THR A 224 -6.88 7.14 -8.42
N VAL A 225 -7.67 6.49 -7.56
CA VAL A 225 -7.21 6.05 -6.23
C VAL A 225 -6.22 4.90 -6.33
N GLU A 226 -6.48 3.90 -7.16
CA GLU A 226 -5.56 2.78 -7.41
C GLU A 226 -4.21 3.27 -7.96
N TYR A 227 -4.23 4.20 -8.92
CA TYR A 227 -3.02 4.81 -9.47
C TYR A 227 -2.27 5.65 -8.42
N ALA A 228 -2.98 6.47 -7.64
CA ALA A 228 -2.37 7.27 -6.57
C ALA A 228 -1.74 6.42 -5.46
N LEU A 229 -2.38 5.31 -5.08
CA LEU A 229 -1.80 4.33 -4.16
C LEU A 229 -0.54 3.68 -4.75
N ALA A 230 -0.55 3.29 -6.02
CA ALA A 230 0.63 2.73 -6.66
C ALA A 230 1.81 3.73 -6.61
N LYS A 231 1.55 5.02 -6.87
CA LYS A 231 2.58 6.07 -6.76
C LYS A 231 3.06 6.29 -5.33
N LEU A 232 2.19 6.18 -4.33
CA LEU A 232 2.58 6.24 -2.93
C LEU A 232 3.48 5.05 -2.54
N TRP A 233 3.15 3.84 -2.97
CA TRP A 233 4.00 2.67 -2.73
C TRP A 233 5.36 2.81 -3.41
N GLU A 234 5.39 3.27 -4.66
CA GLU A 234 6.62 3.51 -5.40
C GLU A 234 7.51 4.56 -4.72
N SER A 235 6.94 5.58 -4.08
CA SER A 235 7.72 6.60 -3.34
C SER A 235 8.31 6.09 -2.03
N TRP A 236 7.76 5.02 -1.44
CA TRP A 236 8.38 4.27 -0.35
C TRP A 236 9.32 3.16 -0.85
N GLY A 237 9.68 3.18 -2.14
CA GLY A 237 10.56 2.20 -2.77
C GLY A 237 9.91 0.86 -3.13
N ILE A 238 8.61 0.70 -2.87
CA ILE A 238 7.87 -0.53 -3.16
C ILE A 238 7.40 -0.48 -4.61
N LYS A 239 8.16 -1.13 -5.50
CA LYS A 239 7.86 -1.19 -6.94
C LYS A 239 7.32 -2.57 -7.32
N PRO A 240 6.30 -2.66 -8.20
CA PRO A 240 5.80 -3.94 -8.64
C PRO A 240 6.81 -4.61 -9.59
N GLU A 241 7.14 -5.87 -9.31
CA GLU A 241 7.82 -6.74 -10.27
C GLU A 241 6.83 -7.31 -11.28
N ALA A 242 5.57 -7.52 -10.86
CA ALA A 242 4.47 -7.90 -11.72
C ALA A 242 3.15 -7.30 -11.23
N MET A 243 2.11 -7.38 -12.05
CA MET A 243 0.77 -6.88 -11.69
C MET A 243 -0.34 -7.84 -12.15
N LEU A 244 -1.50 -7.77 -11.49
CA LEU A 244 -2.73 -8.42 -11.92
C LEU A 244 -3.92 -7.52 -11.58
N GLY A 245 -4.69 -7.14 -12.59
CA GLY A 245 -5.91 -6.38 -12.40
C GLY A 245 -7.15 -7.25 -12.53
N HIS A 246 -8.18 -6.98 -11.72
CA HIS A 246 -9.48 -7.60 -11.87
C HIS A 246 -10.40 -6.68 -12.68
N SER A 247 -10.75 -7.05 -13.92
CA SER A 247 -11.66 -6.25 -14.75
C SER A 247 -11.19 -4.80 -14.93
N MET A 248 -11.72 -3.85 -14.14
CA MET A 248 -11.30 -2.45 -14.20
C MET A 248 -9.82 -2.28 -13.83
N GLY A 249 -9.34 -2.98 -12.80
CA GLY A 249 -7.96 -2.84 -12.35
C GLY A 249 -6.91 -3.21 -13.39
N GLU A 250 -7.28 -3.96 -14.45
CA GLU A 250 -6.33 -4.28 -15.52
C GLU A 250 -5.95 -3.03 -16.33
N TYR A 251 -6.83 -2.03 -16.42
CA TYR A 251 -6.50 -0.74 -17.04
C TYR A 251 -5.45 0.04 -16.21
N VAL A 252 -5.45 -0.11 -14.89
CA VAL A 252 -4.41 0.48 -14.01
C VAL A 252 -3.08 -0.23 -14.21
N ALA A 253 -3.08 -1.57 -14.20
CA ALA A 253 -1.89 -2.37 -14.47
C ALA A 253 -1.29 -2.05 -15.86
N ALA A 254 -2.12 -1.97 -16.88
CA ALA A 254 -1.70 -1.64 -18.24
C ALA A 254 -1.17 -0.19 -18.35
N CYS A 255 -1.77 0.76 -17.64
CA CYS A 255 -1.26 2.13 -17.56
C CYS A 255 0.11 2.21 -16.91
N LEU A 256 0.30 1.55 -15.75
CA LEU A 256 1.60 1.50 -15.07
C LEU A 256 2.66 0.77 -15.89
N ALA A 257 2.26 -0.24 -16.66
CA ALA A 257 3.12 -0.93 -17.62
C ALA A 257 3.39 -0.11 -18.91
N GLY A 258 2.84 1.10 -19.05
CA GLY A 258 3.07 1.97 -20.20
C GLY A 258 2.28 1.61 -21.46
N VAL A 259 1.34 0.68 -21.39
CA VAL A 259 0.44 0.34 -22.52
C VAL A 259 -0.41 1.55 -22.90
N PHE A 260 -0.94 2.24 -21.88
CA PHE A 260 -1.66 3.50 -22.01
C PHE A 260 -0.89 4.62 -21.31
N SER A 261 -0.96 5.83 -21.85
CA SER A 261 -0.69 7.01 -21.03
C SER A 261 -1.75 7.14 -19.92
N VAL A 262 -1.46 7.85 -18.83
CA VAL A 262 -2.44 8.11 -17.76
C VAL A 262 -3.68 8.82 -18.31
N GLU A 263 -3.48 9.75 -19.26
CA GLU A 263 -4.56 10.45 -19.93
C GLU A 263 -5.46 9.51 -20.74
N ASP A 264 -4.86 8.62 -21.54
CA ASP A 264 -5.60 7.66 -22.35
C ASP A 264 -6.31 6.60 -21.51
N ALA A 265 -5.67 6.14 -20.43
CA ALA A 265 -6.27 5.19 -19.49
C ALA A 265 -7.49 5.80 -18.80
N LEU A 266 -7.38 7.04 -18.29
CA LEU A 266 -8.51 7.78 -17.73
C LEU A 266 -9.63 8.00 -18.75
N ALA A 267 -9.26 8.36 -19.98
CA ALA A 267 -10.20 8.52 -21.07
C ALA A 267 -10.97 7.22 -21.38
N LEU A 268 -10.27 6.09 -21.38
CA LEU A 268 -10.82 4.77 -21.62
C LEU A 268 -11.79 4.32 -20.51
N VAL A 269 -11.41 4.49 -19.24
CA VAL A 269 -12.30 4.10 -18.12
C VAL A 269 -13.51 5.03 -18.02
N ALA A 270 -13.37 6.31 -18.37
CA ALA A 270 -14.49 7.25 -18.45
C ALA A 270 -15.47 6.85 -19.57
N GLU A 271 -14.95 6.55 -20.78
CA GLU A 271 -15.78 6.11 -21.90
C GLU A 271 -16.47 4.77 -21.60
N ARG A 272 -15.77 3.83 -20.95
CA ARG A 272 -16.36 2.58 -20.46
C ARG A 272 -17.57 2.85 -19.55
N GLY A 273 -17.41 3.75 -18.58
CA GLY A 273 -18.50 4.12 -17.67
C GLY A 273 -19.68 4.78 -18.39
N ARG A 274 -19.42 5.69 -19.33
CA ARG A 274 -20.45 6.34 -20.17
C ARG A 274 -21.21 5.34 -21.05
N LEU A 275 -20.52 4.34 -21.59
CA LEU A 275 -21.15 3.27 -22.38
C LEU A 275 -22.00 2.36 -21.50
N PHE A 276 -21.55 2.03 -20.28
CA PHE A 276 -22.34 1.26 -19.33
C PHE A 276 -23.67 1.93 -18.96
N GLU A 277 -23.71 3.25 -18.88
CA GLU A 277 -24.94 4.00 -18.59
C GLU A 277 -26.00 3.93 -19.71
N GLN A 278 -25.64 3.43 -20.90
CA GLN A 278 -26.58 3.21 -22.01
C GLN A 278 -27.18 1.80 -22.01
N LEU A 279 -26.66 0.89 -21.17
CA LEU A 279 -27.11 -0.49 -21.13
C LEU A 279 -28.35 -0.65 -20.28
N THR A 280 -29.14 -1.68 -20.60
CA THR A 280 -30.20 -2.14 -19.70
C THR A 280 -29.57 -2.63 -18.39
N PRO A 281 -30.17 -2.32 -17.22
CA PRO A 281 -29.68 -2.81 -15.95
C PRO A 281 -29.57 -4.34 -15.94
N GLY A 282 -28.47 -4.82 -15.38
CA GLY A 282 -28.19 -6.24 -15.22
C GLY A 282 -27.93 -6.59 -13.77
N ALA A 283 -27.67 -7.85 -13.52
CA ALA A 283 -27.35 -8.37 -12.20
C ALA A 283 -26.12 -9.27 -12.23
N MET A 284 -25.48 -9.40 -11.07
CA MET A 284 -24.35 -10.31 -10.87
C MET A 284 -24.48 -11.05 -9.53
N VAL A 285 -24.11 -12.33 -9.51
CA VAL A 285 -24.12 -13.16 -8.30
C VAL A 285 -22.82 -13.96 -8.20
N SER A 286 -22.17 -13.89 -7.05
CA SER A 286 -21.07 -14.79 -6.68
C SER A 286 -21.65 -16.13 -6.30
N VAL A 287 -21.08 -17.21 -6.81
CA VAL A 287 -21.56 -18.58 -6.64
C VAL A 287 -20.40 -19.46 -6.18
N ALA A 288 -20.60 -20.17 -5.07
CA ALA A 288 -19.62 -21.10 -4.51
C ALA A 288 -19.61 -22.45 -5.25
N LEU A 289 -19.44 -22.41 -6.58
CA LEU A 289 -19.38 -23.59 -7.45
C LEU A 289 -18.19 -23.52 -8.41
N PRO A 290 -17.65 -24.69 -8.81
CA PRO A 290 -16.70 -24.81 -9.91
C PRO A 290 -17.26 -24.32 -11.25
N GLU A 291 -16.37 -23.92 -12.15
CA GLU A 291 -16.73 -23.39 -13.47
C GLU A 291 -17.50 -24.42 -14.32
N ASP A 292 -17.10 -25.69 -14.28
CA ASP A 292 -17.75 -26.79 -14.99
C ASP A 292 -19.16 -27.08 -14.47
N GLU A 293 -19.43 -26.83 -13.19
CA GLU A 293 -20.79 -26.93 -12.62
C GLU A 293 -21.65 -25.69 -12.90
N VAL A 294 -21.05 -24.50 -13.02
CA VAL A 294 -21.77 -23.26 -13.36
C VAL A 294 -22.15 -23.21 -14.83
N ARG A 295 -21.29 -23.70 -15.73
CA ARG A 295 -21.49 -23.62 -17.20
C ARG A 295 -22.85 -24.15 -17.68
N PRO A 296 -23.33 -25.33 -17.22
CA PRO A 296 -24.66 -25.84 -17.59
C PRO A 296 -25.83 -24.95 -17.13
N LEU A 297 -25.62 -24.11 -16.12
CA LEU A 297 -26.68 -23.27 -15.52
C LEU A 297 -26.90 -21.94 -16.26
N LEU A 298 -26.00 -21.55 -17.17
CA LEU A 298 -26.00 -20.20 -17.74
C LEU A 298 -27.14 -19.98 -18.77
N GLY A 299 -27.43 -20.99 -19.59
CA GLY A 299 -28.35 -20.84 -20.72
C GLY A 299 -27.97 -19.66 -21.63
N ALA A 300 -28.97 -18.97 -22.20
CA ALA A 300 -28.77 -17.83 -23.11
C ALA A 300 -28.81 -16.44 -22.42
N ARG A 301 -29.30 -16.37 -21.17
CA ARG A 301 -29.57 -15.12 -20.44
C ARG A 301 -28.56 -14.83 -19.33
N LEU A 302 -27.58 -15.71 -19.16
CA LEU A 302 -26.50 -15.54 -18.20
C LEU A 302 -25.17 -15.79 -18.89
N SER A 303 -24.13 -15.17 -18.37
CA SER A 303 -22.74 -15.36 -18.76
C SER A 303 -21.89 -15.59 -17.53
N LEU A 304 -20.83 -16.37 -17.69
CA LEU A 304 -19.77 -16.44 -16.70
C LEU A 304 -18.97 -15.14 -16.75
N ALA A 305 -19.00 -14.38 -15.65
CA ALA A 305 -18.37 -13.07 -15.57
C ALA A 305 -16.98 -13.10 -14.94
N ALA A 306 -16.74 -14.01 -13.99
CA ALA A 306 -15.42 -14.21 -13.41
C ALA A 306 -15.26 -15.64 -12.85
N VAL A 307 -14.03 -16.12 -12.87
CA VAL A 307 -13.57 -17.33 -12.17
C VAL A 307 -12.47 -16.90 -11.22
N ASN A 308 -12.85 -16.71 -9.96
CA ASN A 308 -11.97 -16.17 -8.92
C ASN A 308 -11.18 -17.27 -8.19
N GLY A 309 -11.60 -18.54 -8.30
CA GLY A 309 -10.94 -19.70 -7.72
C GLY A 309 -11.61 -21.02 -8.10
N PRO A 310 -11.13 -22.18 -7.60
CA PRO A 310 -11.64 -23.51 -7.95
C PRO A 310 -13.15 -23.69 -7.77
N SER A 311 -13.72 -23.04 -6.76
CA SER A 311 -15.15 -23.14 -6.42
C SER A 311 -15.74 -21.77 -6.16
N GLN A 312 -15.26 -20.74 -6.88
CA GLN A 312 -15.72 -19.37 -6.70
C GLN A 312 -15.86 -18.68 -8.05
N CYS A 313 -17.07 -18.68 -8.57
CA CYS A 313 -17.43 -18.06 -9.84
C CYS A 313 -18.33 -16.85 -9.63
N VAL A 314 -18.41 -15.98 -10.62
CA VAL A 314 -19.41 -14.91 -10.70
C VAL A 314 -20.19 -15.07 -11.99
N VAL A 315 -21.51 -15.06 -11.86
CA VAL A 315 -22.45 -15.12 -12.99
C VAL A 315 -23.09 -13.75 -13.16
N ALA A 316 -23.23 -13.31 -14.40
CA ALA A 316 -23.83 -12.02 -14.75
C ALA A 316 -24.84 -12.15 -15.88
N GLY A 317 -25.89 -11.34 -15.87
CA GLY A 317 -26.86 -11.33 -16.96
C GLY A 317 -28.15 -10.60 -16.59
N ASP A 318 -29.25 -11.04 -17.20
CA ASP A 318 -30.57 -10.47 -16.97
C ASP A 318 -30.98 -10.59 -15.50
N VAL A 319 -31.53 -9.52 -14.92
CA VAL A 319 -31.91 -9.47 -13.49
C VAL A 319 -32.77 -10.67 -13.08
N ALA A 320 -33.85 -10.92 -13.82
CA ALA A 320 -34.76 -12.03 -13.54
C ALA A 320 -34.09 -13.41 -13.67
N ALA A 321 -33.10 -13.56 -14.56
CA ALA A 321 -32.38 -14.82 -14.71
C ALA A 321 -31.40 -15.06 -13.56
N VAL A 322 -30.72 -14.00 -13.09
CA VAL A 322 -29.84 -14.07 -11.91
C VAL A 322 -30.64 -14.35 -10.64
N ASP A 323 -31.82 -13.75 -10.50
CA ASP A 323 -32.71 -13.99 -9.36
C ASP A 323 -33.23 -15.43 -9.35
N ALA A 324 -33.62 -15.96 -10.52
CA ALA A 324 -34.02 -17.37 -10.66
C ALA A 324 -32.87 -18.32 -10.34
N LEU A 325 -31.64 -18.05 -10.82
CA LEU A 325 -30.46 -18.83 -10.47
C LEU A 325 -30.19 -18.78 -8.95
N SER A 326 -30.30 -17.61 -8.33
CA SER A 326 -30.09 -17.46 -6.88
C SER A 326 -31.10 -18.29 -6.08
N ALA A 327 -32.38 -18.31 -6.50
CA ALA A 327 -33.40 -19.14 -5.88
C ALA A 327 -33.13 -20.65 -6.03
N ASP A 328 -32.68 -21.09 -7.21
CA ASP A 328 -32.30 -22.48 -7.46
C ASP A 328 -31.07 -22.91 -6.63
N LEU A 329 -30.06 -22.05 -6.55
CA LEU A 329 -28.88 -22.27 -5.70
C LEU A 329 -29.27 -22.34 -4.21
N ALA A 330 -30.15 -21.45 -3.75
CA ALA A 330 -30.69 -21.50 -2.39
C ALA A 330 -31.40 -22.82 -2.10
N ALA A 331 -32.24 -23.29 -3.02
CA ALA A 331 -32.97 -24.56 -2.89
C ALA A 331 -32.03 -25.77 -2.84
N LYS A 332 -30.85 -25.67 -3.48
CA LYS A 332 -29.79 -26.70 -3.47
C LYS A 332 -28.81 -26.55 -2.31
N GLY A 333 -28.97 -25.55 -1.44
CA GLY A 333 -28.05 -25.29 -0.33
C GLY A 333 -26.69 -24.77 -0.76
N VAL A 334 -26.57 -24.22 -1.98
CA VAL A 334 -25.33 -23.66 -2.51
C VAL A 334 -25.17 -22.21 -2.06
N GLU A 335 -24.01 -21.90 -1.45
CA GLU A 335 -23.70 -20.54 -1.05
C GLU A 335 -23.59 -19.61 -2.27
N HIS A 336 -24.28 -18.49 -2.20
CA HIS A 336 -24.24 -17.46 -3.22
C HIS A 336 -24.45 -16.08 -2.59
N ARG A 337 -23.96 -15.04 -3.26
CA ARG A 337 -24.06 -13.66 -2.78
C ARG A 337 -24.26 -12.69 -3.93
N ARG A 338 -25.28 -11.84 -3.84
CA ARG A 338 -25.49 -10.75 -4.80
C ARG A 338 -24.27 -9.83 -4.79
N VAL A 339 -23.77 -9.50 -5.98
CA VAL A 339 -22.73 -8.47 -6.14
C VAL A 339 -23.45 -7.15 -6.33
N HIS A 340 -23.10 -6.15 -5.51
CA HIS A 340 -23.76 -4.84 -5.50
C HIS A 340 -23.21 -3.96 -6.63
N ILE A 341 -23.51 -4.34 -7.86
CA ILE A 341 -23.21 -3.58 -9.08
C ILE A 341 -24.38 -3.71 -10.05
N ASP A 342 -24.90 -2.57 -10.52
CA ASP A 342 -26.07 -2.53 -11.41
C ASP A 342 -25.73 -2.78 -12.88
N VAL A 343 -24.44 -2.93 -13.18
CA VAL A 343 -23.90 -3.27 -14.49
C VAL A 343 -23.44 -4.73 -14.50
N ALA A 344 -24.10 -5.57 -15.28
CA ALA A 344 -23.67 -6.94 -15.55
C ALA A 344 -22.51 -6.98 -16.55
N ALA A 345 -21.35 -6.45 -16.16
CA ALA A 345 -20.13 -6.52 -16.95
C ALA A 345 -19.74 -7.99 -17.22
N HIS A 346 -18.98 -8.24 -18.28
CA HIS A 346 -18.56 -9.59 -18.69
C HIS A 346 -19.74 -10.52 -19.06
N SER A 347 -20.79 -9.95 -19.64
CA SER A 347 -21.99 -10.68 -20.08
C SER A 347 -22.49 -10.26 -21.45
N HIS A 348 -23.45 -11.01 -21.99
CA HIS A 348 -24.12 -10.66 -23.26
C HIS A 348 -24.77 -9.28 -23.23
N LEU A 349 -25.14 -8.77 -22.06
CA LEU A 349 -25.76 -7.45 -21.93
C LEU A 349 -24.84 -6.31 -22.37
N ILE A 350 -23.53 -6.53 -22.46
CA ILE A 350 -22.60 -5.50 -22.93
C ILE A 350 -22.33 -5.56 -24.45
N ASP A 351 -22.81 -6.57 -25.16
CA ASP A 351 -22.59 -6.74 -26.60
C ASP A 351 -22.94 -5.48 -27.43
N PRO A 352 -24.02 -4.72 -27.13
CA PRO A 352 -24.39 -3.53 -27.89
C PRO A 352 -23.32 -2.42 -27.87
N ILE A 353 -22.49 -2.34 -26.83
CA ILE A 353 -21.48 -1.27 -26.69
C ILE A 353 -20.09 -1.68 -27.18
N LEU A 354 -19.86 -2.97 -27.46
CA LEU A 354 -18.53 -3.47 -27.86
C LEU A 354 -17.96 -2.80 -29.11
N PRO A 355 -18.73 -2.55 -30.19
CA PRO A 355 -18.21 -1.85 -31.37
C PRO A 355 -17.74 -0.43 -31.05
N ALA A 356 -18.52 0.32 -30.25
CA ALA A 356 -18.18 1.67 -29.84
C ALA A 356 -16.94 1.70 -28.94
N PHE A 357 -16.85 0.77 -27.98
CA PHE A 357 -15.70 0.62 -27.10
C PHE A 357 -14.42 0.27 -27.87
N SER A 358 -14.48 -0.73 -28.77
CA SER A 358 -13.34 -1.12 -29.61
C SER A 358 -12.89 0.00 -30.53
N ALA A 359 -13.82 0.75 -31.13
CA ALA A 359 -13.50 1.90 -31.96
C ALA A 359 -12.83 3.03 -31.15
N PHE A 360 -13.24 3.22 -29.89
CA PHE A 360 -12.59 4.17 -29.00
C PHE A 360 -11.15 3.74 -28.70
N VAL A 361 -10.94 2.49 -28.30
CA VAL A 361 -9.60 1.96 -27.99
C VAL A 361 -8.67 2.06 -29.21
N GLY A 362 -9.19 1.79 -30.41
CA GLY A 362 -8.43 1.90 -31.66
C GLY A 362 -7.95 3.31 -32.03
N ARG A 363 -8.44 4.36 -31.35
CA ARG A 363 -7.94 5.73 -31.49
C ARG A 363 -6.86 6.09 -30.48
N LEU A 364 -6.68 5.29 -29.45
CA LEU A 364 -5.68 5.52 -28.42
C LEU A 364 -4.30 5.06 -28.91
N LYS A 365 -3.25 5.68 -28.38
CA LYS A 365 -1.88 5.21 -28.61
C LYS A 365 -1.58 4.08 -27.63
N LEU A 366 -1.48 2.85 -28.16
CA LEU A 366 -1.11 1.67 -27.38
C LEU A 366 0.39 1.38 -27.57
N SER A 367 1.09 1.03 -26.48
CA SER A 367 2.49 0.61 -26.52
C SER A 367 2.67 -0.78 -25.93
N ALA A 368 3.76 -1.46 -26.30
CA ALA A 368 4.11 -2.72 -25.66
C ALA A 368 4.42 -2.49 -24.16
N PRO A 369 4.00 -3.39 -23.27
CA PRO A 369 4.21 -3.22 -21.84
C PRO A 369 5.69 -3.28 -21.47
N THR A 370 6.13 -2.38 -20.58
CA THR A 370 7.48 -2.35 -20.02
C THR A 370 7.59 -3.05 -18.66
N LEU A 371 6.46 -3.30 -18.00
CA LEU A 371 6.33 -4.10 -16.78
C LEU A 371 5.41 -5.28 -17.05
N PRO A 372 5.72 -6.48 -16.52
CA PRO A 372 4.90 -7.65 -16.76
C PRO A 372 3.59 -7.56 -15.97
N PHE A 373 2.50 -7.96 -16.60
CA PHE A 373 1.23 -8.17 -15.91
C PHE A 373 0.50 -9.38 -16.47
N VAL A 374 -0.31 -9.98 -15.63
CA VAL A 374 -1.13 -11.14 -15.99
C VAL A 374 -2.44 -10.63 -16.58
N SER A 375 -2.76 -11.12 -17.77
CA SER A 375 -4.02 -10.85 -18.46
C SER A 375 -5.19 -11.37 -17.63
N GLY A 376 -6.14 -10.50 -17.31
CA GLY A 376 -7.39 -10.88 -16.69
C GLY A 376 -8.29 -11.69 -17.63
N LEU A 377 -8.03 -11.68 -18.94
CA LEU A 377 -8.76 -12.46 -19.93
C LEU A 377 -8.24 -13.90 -20.06
N THR A 378 -6.93 -14.10 -20.13
CA THR A 378 -6.32 -15.42 -20.36
C THR A 378 -5.87 -16.10 -19.08
N GLY A 379 -5.64 -15.33 -18.01
CA GLY A 379 -5.11 -15.82 -16.74
C GLY A 379 -3.60 -16.12 -16.78
N THR A 380 -2.90 -15.75 -17.85
CA THR A 380 -1.43 -15.87 -17.97
C THR A 380 -0.81 -14.53 -18.38
N TRP A 381 0.51 -14.47 -18.50
CA TRP A 381 1.24 -13.25 -18.87
C TRP A 381 0.71 -12.66 -20.17
N ILE A 382 0.42 -11.36 -20.17
CA ILE A 382 -0.05 -10.69 -21.38
C ILE A 382 1.10 -10.55 -22.39
N THR A 383 0.78 -10.70 -23.67
CA THR A 383 1.72 -10.44 -24.76
C THR A 383 1.63 -8.99 -25.25
N ALA A 384 2.70 -8.51 -25.91
CA ALA A 384 2.67 -7.18 -26.53
C ALA A 384 1.58 -7.05 -27.60
N GLU A 385 1.29 -8.11 -28.35
CA GLU A 385 0.23 -8.15 -29.35
C GLU A 385 -1.16 -8.03 -28.71
N GLU A 386 -1.41 -8.74 -27.61
CA GLU A 386 -2.66 -8.62 -26.87
C GLU A 386 -2.82 -7.23 -26.27
N ALA A 387 -1.79 -6.73 -25.56
CA ALA A 387 -1.83 -5.41 -24.91
C ALA A 387 -2.10 -4.27 -25.90
N THR A 388 -1.59 -4.38 -27.12
CA THR A 388 -1.74 -3.37 -28.18
C THR A 388 -2.91 -3.63 -29.14
N SER A 389 -3.79 -4.59 -28.82
CA SER A 389 -4.95 -4.93 -29.64
C SER A 389 -6.24 -4.32 -29.09
N PRO A 390 -6.93 -3.43 -29.84
CA PRO A 390 -8.29 -2.99 -29.49
C PRO A 390 -9.27 -4.16 -29.33
N GLY A 391 -9.08 -5.23 -30.12
CA GLY A 391 -9.88 -6.44 -30.06
C GLY A 391 -9.68 -7.23 -28.76
N TYR A 392 -8.47 -7.21 -28.19
CA TYR A 392 -8.22 -7.76 -26.85
C TYR A 392 -9.06 -7.04 -25.80
N TRP A 393 -9.01 -5.71 -25.77
CA TRP A 393 -9.73 -4.90 -24.78
C TRP A 393 -11.26 -5.06 -24.87
N ALA A 394 -11.80 -5.21 -26.08
CA ALA A 394 -13.21 -5.52 -26.29
C ALA A 394 -13.58 -6.92 -25.76
N ARG A 395 -12.74 -7.94 -26.00
CA ARG A 395 -12.95 -9.29 -25.43
C ARG A 395 -12.80 -9.29 -23.91
N HIS A 396 -11.80 -8.60 -23.37
CA HIS A 396 -11.58 -8.43 -21.93
C HIS A 396 -12.78 -7.77 -21.24
N LEU A 397 -13.47 -6.83 -21.90
CA LEU A 397 -14.70 -6.23 -21.38
C LEU A 397 -15.88 -7.23 -21.34
N ARG A 398 -15.90 -8.21 -22.25
CA ARG A 398 -17.03 -9.13 -22.52
C ARG A 398 -16.92 -10.50 -21.88
N GLN A 399 -15.73 -11.05 -21.81
CA GLN A 399 -15.49 -12.43 -21.43
C GLN A 399 -15.11 -12.54 -19.96
N ALA A 400 -15.21 -13.75 -19.41
CA ALA A 400 -14.98 -13.99 -17.99
C ALA A 400 -13.57 -13.56 -17.55
N VAL A 401 -13.49 -12.86 -16.41
CA VAL A 401 -12.21 -12.56 -15.75
C VAL A 401 -11.62 -13.84 -15.14
N ARG A 402 -10.42 -14.21 -15.55
CA ARG A 402 -9.66 -15.40 -15.12
C ARG A 402 -8.77 -15.12 -13.90
N TYR A 403 -9.32 -14.43 -12.89
CA TYR A 403 -8.56 -13.99 -11.72
C TYR A 403 -7.88 -15.14 -10.97
N GLY A 404 -8.60 -16.24 -10.72
CA GLY A 404 -8.04 -17.38 -10.00
C GLY A 404 -6.88 -18.05 -10.74
N GLN A 405 -6.98 -18.14 -12.07
CA GLN A 405 -5.87 -18.61 -12.89
C GLN A 405 -4.71 -17.61 -12.90
N GLY A 406 -5.00 -16.31 -12.94
CA GLY A 406 -3.98 -15.28 -12.89
C GLY A 406 -3.18 -15.28 -11.59
N VAL A 407 -3.85 -15.48 -10.45
CA VAL A 407 -3.17 -15.66 -9.17
C VAL A 407 -2.30 -16.92 -9.18
N ARG A 408 -2.76 -18.04 -9.75
CA ARG A 408 -1.92 -19.26 -9.88
C ARG A 408 -0.66 -19.01 -10.69
N THR A 409 -0.75 -18.29 -11.81
CA THR A 409 0.42 -17.86 -12.60
C THR A 409 1.40 -17.05 -11.74
N LEU A 410 0.91 -16.17 -10.87
CA LEU A 410 1.76 -15.43 -9.95
C LEU A 410 2.37 -16.33 -8.86
N LEU A 411 1.65 -17.35 -8.38
CA LEU A 411 2.09 -18.29 -7.35
C LEU A 411 3.12 -19.31 -7.85
N GLU A 412 3.40 -19.39 -9.15
CA GLU A 412 4.53 -20.17 -9.69
C GLU A 412 5.87 -19.76 -9.05
N ASP A 413 5.98 -18.50 -8.62
CA ASP A 413 7.03 -18.05 -7.70
C ASP A 413 6.42 -17.77 -6.31
N PRO A 414 6.56 -18.69 -5.35
CA PRO A 414 5.97 -18.55 -4.03
C PRO A 414 6.66 -17.48 -3.17
N SER A 415 7.82 -16.95 -3.58
CA SER A 415 8.54 -15.89 -2.85
C SER A 415 7.82 -14.54 -2.91
N ARG A 416 6.94 -14.35 -3.90
CA ARG A 416 6.19 -13.12 -4.15
C ARG A 416 5.36 -12.68 -2.95
N VAL A 417 5.25 -11.37 -2.80
CA VAL A 417 4.25 -10.72 -1.94
C VAL A 417 3.16 -10.17 -2.83
N LEU A 418 1.92 -10.59 -2.62
CA LEU A 418 0.76 -10.08 -3.34
C LEU A 418 0.17 -8.91 -2.53
N LEU A 419 0.27 -7.69 -3.05
CA LEU A 419 -0.23 -6.48 -2.41
C LEU A 419 -1.44 -5.97 -3.16
N GLU A 420 -2.62 -5.95 -2.52
CA GLU A 420 -3.82 -5.31 -3.06
C GLU A 420 -3.67 -3.78 -2.99
N VAL A 421 -3.58 -3.14 -4.17
CA VAL A 421 -3.36 -1.70 -4.37
C VAL A 421 -4.67 -1.06 -4.82
N GLY A 422 -5.58 -0.89 -3.87
CA GLY A 422 -6.90 -0.32 -4.08
C GLY A 422 -7.75 -0.38 -2.81
N PRO A 423 -9.01 0.09 -2.86
CA PRO A 423 -9.91 0.03 -1.73
C PRO A 423 -10.32 -1.42 -1.42
N GLY A 424 -10.32 -1.76 -0.13
CA GLY A 424 -10.78 -3.06 0.35
C GLY A 424 -9.72 -4.15 0.44
N ARG A 425 -10.19 -5.39 0.61
CA ARG A 425 -9.38 -6.60 0.86
C ARG A 425 -9.89 -7.82 0.08
N THR A 426 -10.68 -7.58 -0.96
CA THR A 426 -11.45 -8.62 -1.64
C THR A 426 -10.52 -9.49 -2.47
N LEU A 427 -9.64 -8.86 -3.27
CA LEU A 427 -8.69 -9.61 -4.10
C LEU A 427 -7.73 -10.41 -3.22
N GLY A 428 -7.20 -9.79 -2.17
CA GLY A 428 -6.32 -10.46 -1.22
C GLY A 428 -6.99 -11.65 -0.53
N SER A 429 -8.29 -11.58 -0.23
CA SER A 429 -9.02 -12.71 0.34
C SER A 429 -9.19 -13.85 -0.65
N LEU A 430 -9.49 -13.54 -1.92
CA LEU A 430 -9.55 -14.54 -3.00
C LEU A 430 -8.18 -15.17 -3.27
N ALA A 431 -7.11 -14.37 -3.30
CA ALA A 431 -5.75 -14.86 -3.49
C ALA A 431 -5.31 -15.75 -2.33
N ARG A 432 -5.59 -15.38 -1.07
CA ARG A 432 -5.28 -16.22 0.10
C ARG A 432 -5.93 -17.61 0.02
N ALA A 433 -7.11 -17.74 -0.56
CA ALA A 433 -7.77 -19.03 -0.75
C ALA A 433 -7.04 -19.95 -1.75
N LEU A 434 -6.16 -19.39 -2.59
CA LEU A 434 -5.35 -20.12 -3.57
C LEU A 434 -3.92 -20.40 -3.08
N VAL A 435 -3.49 -19.75 -2.00
CA VAL A 435 -2.17 -19.96 -1.41
C VAL A 435 -2.18 -21.28 -0.64
N GLU A 436 -1.27 -22.19 -1.01
CA GLU A 436 -1.12 -23.48 -0.33
C GLU A 436 -0.68 -23.30 1.12
N ARG A 437 -1.14 -24.21 2.00
CA ARG A 437 -0.72 -24.22 3.40
C ARG A 437 0.80 -24.40 3.49
N GLY A 438 1.46 -23.52 4.24
CA GLY A 438 2.92 -23.53 4.41
C GLY A 438 3.69 -22.79 3.31
N SER A 439 3.01 -22.26 2.29
CA SER A 439 3.64 -21.37 1.31
C SER A 439 4.21 -20.11 2.00
N PRO A 440 5.41 -19.63 1.61
CA PRO A 440 5.96 -18.38 2.12
C PRO A 440 5.25 -17.13 1.56
N THR A 441 4.35 -17.26 0.58
CA THR A 441 3.63 -16.13 -0.06
C THR A 441 2.87 -15.30 0.98
N LEU A 442 3.07 -13.99 0.92
CA LEU A 442 2.30 -13.05 1.75
C LEU A 442 1.25 -12.35 0.91
N VAL A 443 0.07 -12.14 1.50
CA VAL A 443 -1.01 -11.39 0.87
C VAL A 443 -1.44 -10.24 1.77
N LEU A 444 -1.17 -9.03 1.31
CA LEU A 444 -1.36 -7.77 2.02
C LEU A 444 -2.33 -6.86 1.26
N ALA A 445 -2.79 -5.81 1.92
CA ALA A 445 -3.68 -4.81 1.31
C ALA A 445 -3.21 -3.41 1.68
N SER A 446 -3.49 -2.44 0.82
CA SER A 446 -3.07 -1.05 1.02
C SER A 446 -4.04 -0.25 1.88
N MET A 447 -5.31 -0.65 1.90
CA MET A 447 -6.40 0.06 2.55
C MET A 447 -7.29 -0.89 3.34
N ARG A 448 -8.03 -0.30 4.27
CA ARG A 448 -9.04 -0.99 5.07
C ARG A 448 -10.24 -1.40 4.22
N ALA A 449 -11.04 -2.32 4.74
CA ALA A 449 -12.33 -2.62 4.14
C ALA A 449 -13.28 -1.41 4.28
N PRO A 450 -14.23 -1.22 3.35
CA PRO A 450 -15.24 -0.18 3.48
C PRO A 450 -15.96 -0.28 4.83
N ARG A 451 -16.13 0.85 5.52
CA ARG A 451 -16.78 0.96 6.86
C ARG A 451 -16.06 0.27 8.02
N GLU A 452 -14.90 -0.35 7.80
CA GLU A 452 -14.02 -0.70 8.91
C GLU A 452 -13.66 0.61 9.64
N PRO A 453 -13.63 0.64 10.98
CA PRO A 453 -13.16 1.82 11.72
C PRO A 453 -11.63 1.93 11.67
N GLY A 454 -11.08 3.10 11.96
CA GLY A 454 -9.63 3.35 12.02
C GLY A 454 -9.09 4.25 10.91
N SER A 455 -7.76 4.31 10.84
CA SER A 455 -7.00 5.20 9.94
C SER A 455 -6.44 4.42 8.74
N ASP A 456 -6.66 4.93 7.53
CA ASP A 456 -6.05 4.45 6.29
C ASP A 456 -4.54 4.67 6.29
N LEU A 457 -4.06 5.79 6.85
CA LEU A 457 -2.63 6.05 6.99
C LEU A 457 -1.97 5.02 7.90
N ARG A 458 -2.54 4.78 9.09
CA ARG A 458 -2.07 3.73 10.01
C ARG A 458 -2.05 2.37 9.33
N PHE A 459 -3.09 2.04 8.57
CA PHE A 459 -3.20 0.75 7.87
C PHE A 459 -2.12 0.59 6.79
N ALA A 460 -1.87 1.64 5.99
CA ALA A 460 -0.81 1.64 4.98
C ALA A 460 0.58 1.49 5.62
N LEU A 461 0.86 2.23 6.71
CA LEU A 461 2.12 2.11 7.46
C LEU A 461 2.29 0.73 8.10
N ASN A 462 1.22 0.12 8.63
CA ASN A 462 1.28 -1.26 9.13
C ASN A 462 1.65 -2.23 8.01
N THR A 463 1.08 -2.04 6.83
CA THR A 463 1.42 -2.85 5.64
C THR A 463 2.86 -2.64 5.21
N LEU A 464 3.36 -1.41 5.22
CA LEU A 464 4.77 -1.09 4.96
C LEU A 464 5.70 -1.78 5.99
N GLY A 465 5.34 -1.75 7.27
CA GLY A 465 6.05 -2.47 8.33
C GLY A 465 6.08 -3.98 8.10
N ARG A 466 4.97 -4.57 7.67
CA ARG A 466 4.90 -6.02 7.33
C ARG A 466 5.75 -6.37 6.11
N LEU A 467 5.76 -5.52 5.08
CA LEU A 467 6.63 -5.67 3.92
C LEU A 467 8.10 -5.66 4.35
N TRP A 468 8.49 -4.68 5.18
CA TRP A 468 9.85 -4.58 5.70
C TRP A 468 10.23 -5.79 6.56
N VAL A 469 9.35 -6.24 7.47
CA VAL A 469 9.58 -7.45 8.28
C VAL A 469 9.78 -8.69 7.40
N ALA A 470 9.04 -8.78 6.30
CA ALA A 470 9.15 -9.87 5.33
C ALA A 470 10.43 -9.83 4.48
N GLY A 471 11.23 -8.77 4.55
CA GLY A 471 12.47 -8.62 3.80
C GLY A 471 12.36 -7.78 2.53
N VAL A 472 11.23 -7.13 2.27
CA VAL A 472 11.10 -6.17 1.18
C VAL A 472 11.92 -4.91 1.51
N ALA A 473 12.64 -4.38 0.53
CA ALA A 473 13.40 -3.15 0.67
C ALA A 473 12.44 -1.95 0.71
N VAL A 474 12.68 -1.02 1.63
CA VAL A 474 11.93 0.23 1.79
C VAL A 474 12.88 1.39 1.59
N ASP A 475 12.44 2.41 0.87
CA ASP A 475 13.07 3.73 0.82
C ASP A 475 12.35 4.63 1.85
N TRP A 476 13.05 4.98 2.92
CA TRP A 476 12.47 5.53 4.16
C TRP A 476 12.18 7.03 4.12
#